data_AF-A0A376ZML6-F1
#
_entry.id   AF-A0A376ZML6-F1
#
_cell.length_a   1.000
_cell.length_b   1.000
_cell.length_c   1.000
_cell.angle_alpha   90.00
_cell.angle_beta   90.00
_cell.angle_gamma   90.00
#
_symmetry.space_group_name_H-M   'P 1'
#
loop_
_entity.id
_entity.type
_entity.pdbx_description
1 polymer ?
#
loop_
_entity_poly.entity_id
_entity_poly.type
_entity_poly.pdbx_seq_one_letter_code
_entity_poly.pdbx_strand_id
1 'polypeptide(L)'
;MKTYPDLKAVVSFGSNGPIGAGRAVKEKRAKNKVAVYGMMIPSQAASLIKSGDITEGITYDPASAGYALAAVASTLLKGEEIKPGLEMQNLGKADVDMDKRIIRFHKVLLVNKDNIDSLY
;
A
#
# COMPACT_ATOMS: atom_id res chain seq x y z
N MET A 1 10.99 16.48 12.39
CA MET A 1 11.76 17.62 11.84
C MET A 1 12.12 18.66 12.89
N LYS A 2 11.20 19.19 13.71
CA LYS A 2 11.56 20.15 14.78
C LYS A 2 12.40 19.51 15.90
N THR A 3 11.96 18.36 16.42
CA THR A 3 12.64 17.66 17.54
C THR A 3 13.85 16.85 17.07
N TYR A 4 13.77 16.27 15.87
CA TYR A 4 14.82 15.43 15.28
C TYR A 4 15.38 16.15 14.04
N PRO A 5 16.49 16.90 14.16
CA PRO A 5 17.06 17.68 13.07
C PRO A 5 17.70 16.80 11.99
N ASP A 6 18.23 15.64 12.37
CA ASP A 6 18.89 14.68 11.46
C ASP A 6 17.94 13.61 10.91
N LEU A 7 16.63 13.78 11.08
CA LEU A 7 15.63 12.86 10.54
C LEU A 7 15.70 12.87 9.00
N LYS A 8 15.87 11.69 8.40
CA LYS A 8 15.98 11.54 6.93
C LYS A 8 14.79 10.88 6.26
N ALA A 9 13.96 10.16 7.01
CA ALA A 9 12.80 9.48 6.46
C ALA A 9 11.66 9.39 7.48
N VAL A 10 10.43 9.43 6.97
CA VAL A 10 9.20 9.08 7.69
C VAL A 10 8.55 7.91 6.97
N VAL A 11 8.19 6.86 7.71
CA VAL A 11 7.46 5.70 7.20
C VAL A 11 6.14 5.59 7.92
N SER A 12 5.05 5.38 7.19
CA SER A 12 3.71 5.18 7.78
C SER A 12 2.95 4.05 7.11
N PHE A 13 2.39 3.16 7.91
CA PHE A 13 1.48 2.10 7.45
C PHE A 13 0.01 2.54 7.40
N GLY A 14 -0.35 3.67 8.04
CA GLY A 14 -1.68 4.27 7.90
C GLY A 14 -1.76 5.21 6.70
N SER A 15 -2.87 5.17 5.94
CA SER A 15 -3.05 5.95 4.70
C SER A 15 -2.95 7.47 4.88
N ASN A 16 -3.40 7.99 6.02
CA ASN A 16 -3.31 9.43 6.32
C ASN A 16 -1.91 9.89 6.74
N GLY A 17 -1.02 8.97 7.11
CA GLY A 17 0.31 9.30 7.60
C GLY A 17 1.20 9.95 6.54
N PRO A 18 1.36 9.37 5.33
CA PRO A 18 2.12 10.02 4.26
C PRO A 18 1.55 11.37 3.85
N ILE A 19 0.22 11.56 3.92
CA ILE A 19 -0.43 12.85 3.62
C ILE A 19 -0.02 13.91 4.64
N GLY A 20 -0.10 13.59 5.94
CA GLY A 20 0.33 14.50 7.01
C GLY A 20 1.82 14.81 6.95
N ALA A 21 2.65 13.77 6.79
CA ALA A 21 4.09 13.91 6.69
C ALA A 21 4.51 14.71 5.45
N GLY A 22 3.94 14.41 4.28
CA GLY A 22 4.21 15.13 3.03
C GLY A 22 3.80 16.61 3.11
N ARG A 23 2.67 16.93 3.74
CA ARG A 23 2.30 18.34 4.00
C ARG A 23 3.31 19.06 4.89
N ALA A 24 3.79 18.40 5.95
CA ALA A 24 4.82 18.98 6.82
C ALA A 24 6.15 19.18 6.08
N VAL A 25 6.56 18.21 5.26
CA VAL A 25 7.76 18.31 4.40
C VAL A 25 7.62 19.48 3.42
N LYS A 26 6.45 19.62 2.78
CA LYS A 26 6.13 20.74 1.88
C LYS A 26 6.23 22.09 2.57
N GLU A 27 5.57 22.25 3.73
CA GLU A 27 5.57 23.49 4.53
C GLU A 27 6.99 23.91 4.91
N LYS A 28 7.84 22.94 5.30
CA LYS A 28 9.24 23.18 5.68
C LYS A 28 10.21 23.20 4.50
N ARG A 29 9.73 23.04 3.26
CA ARG A 29 10.55 22.93 2.03
C ARG A 29 11.65 21.87 2.16
N ALA A 30 11.34 20.75 2.83
CA ALA A 30 12.32 19.78 3.30
C ALA A 30 12.45 18.53 2.43
N LYS A 31 11.83 18.48 1.24
CA LYS A 31 11.76 17.28 0.39
C LYS A 31 13.11 16.71 -0.05
N ASN A 32 14.14 17.55 -0.12
CA ASN A 32 15.52 17.13 -0.44
C ASN A 32 16.29 16.63 0.80
N LYS A 33 15.68 16.67 1.99
CA LYS A 33 16.28 16.27 3.27
C LYS A 33 15.53 15.14 3.95
N VAL A 34 14.20 15.09 3.80
CA VAL A 34 13.33 14.12 4.46
C VAL A 34 12.48 13.42 3.43
N ALA A 35 12.72 12.13 3.26
CA ALA A 35 11.89 11.25 2.44
C ALA A 35 10.62 10.83 3.19
N VAL A 36 9.55 10.55 2.46
CA VAL A 36 8.28 10.07 3.02
C VAL A 36 7.83 8.85 2.24
N TYR A 37 7.69 7.73 2.93
CA TYR A 37 7.20 6.47 2.38
C TYR A 37 5.99 5.97 3.16
N GLY A 38 5.15 5.16 2.53
CA GLY A 38 4.10 4.47 3.27
C GLY A 38 2.94 3.93 2.44
N MET A 39 1.93 3.45 3.15
CA MET A 39 0.64 3.08 2.56
C MET A 39 -0.17 4.33 2.23
N MET A 40 -0.86 4.33 1.09
CA MET A 40 -1.66 5.46 0.62
C MET A 40 -2.69 5.01 -0.40
N ILE A 41 -3.72 5.84 -0.60
CA ILE A 41 -4.55 5.79 -1.81
C ILE A 41 -3.90 6.70 -2.86
N PRO A 42 -3.63 6.23 -4.09
CA PRO A 42 -2.91 7.00 -5.10
C PRO A 42 -3.57 8.36 -5.39
N SER A 43 -4.86 8.39 -5.66
CA SER A 43 -5.61 9.64 -5.89
C SER A 43 -5.51 10.64 -4.72
N GLN A 44 -5.50 10.17 -3.47
CA GLN A 44 -5.34 11.04 -2.30
C GLN A 44 -3.92 11.63 -2.19
N ALA A 45 -2.89 10.85 -2.56
CA ALA A 45 -1.49 11.24 -2.47
C ALA A 45 -0.97 11.97 -3.73
N ALA A 46 -1.72 11.95 -4.83
CA ALA A 46 -1.27 12.36 -6.17
C ALA A 46 -0.59 13.73 -6.19
N SER A 47 -1.19 14.75 -5.56
CA SER A 47 -0.62 16.10 -5.53
C SER A 47 0.77 16.14 -4.86
N LEU A 48 0.93 15.39 -3.76
CA LEU A 48 2.17 15.36 -2.98
C LEU A 48 3.25 14.46 -3.61
N ILE A 49 2.85 13.39 -4.30
CA ILE A 49 3.75 12.58 -5.14
C ILE A 49 4.29 13.44 -6.29
N LYS A 50 3.41 14.14 -7.03
CA LYS A 50 3.80 15.00 -8.15
C LYS A 50 4.73 16.13 -7.73
N SER A 51 4.45 16.79 -6.59
CA SER A 51 5.33 17.83 -6.05
C SER A 51 6.65 17.30 -5.47
N GLY A 52 6.73 15.99 -5.22
CA GLY A 52 7.86 15.29 -4.60
C GLY A 52 7.95 15.43 -3.09
N ASP A 53 6.87 15.87 -2.43
CA ASP A 53 6.80 15.99 -0.97
C ASP A 53 6.43 14.66 -0.29
N ILE A 54 5.86 13.71 -1.06
CA ILE A 54 5.89 12.28 -0.76
C ILE A 54 6.86 11.62 -1.75
N THR A 55 7.72 10.72 -1.27
CA THR A 55 8.77 10.09 -2.06
C THR A 55 8.24 8.93 -2.90
N GLU A 56 7.66 7.93 -2.26
CA GLU A 56 7.06 6.76 -2.93
C GLU A 56 6.07 6.07 -2.00
N GLY A 57 4.95 5.61 -2.55
CA GLY A 57 4.06 4.69 -1.85
C GLY A 57 4.55 3.25 -2.00
N ILE A 58 4.67 2.53 -0.89
CA ILE A 58 4.92 1.09 -0.88
C ILE A 58 3.70 0.48 -0.22
N THR A 59 2.74 0.07 -1.04
CA THR A 59 1.37 -0.23 -0.62
C THR A 59 0.82 -1.44 -1.37
N TYR A 60 -0.49 -1.65 -1.31
CA TYR A 60 -1.23 -2.61 -2.13
C TYR A 60 -2.61 -2.03 -2.48
N ASP A 61 -3.33 -2.68 -3.39
CA ASP A 61 -4.71 -2.32 -3.70
C ASP A 61 -5.71 -2.93 -2.69
N PRO A 62 -6.42 -2.11 -1.89
CA PRO A 62 -7.40 -2.62 -0.94
C PRO A 62 -8.66 -3.20 -1.62
N ALA A 63 -8.98 -2.82 -2.86
CA ALA A 63 -10.10 -3.41 -3.60
C ALA A 63 -9.82 -4.88 -3.91
N SER A 64 -8.60 -5.20 -4.35
CA SER A 64 -8.12 -6.58 -4.52
C SER A 64 -8.20 -7.39 -3.22
N ALA A 65 -7.86 -6.78 -2.08
CA ALA A 65 -7.98 -7.44 -0.76
C ALA A 65 -9.44 -7.71 -0.38
N GLY A 66 -10.34 -6.74 -0.58
CA GLY A 66 -11.77 -6.90 -0.33
C GLY A 66 -12.40 -7.99 -1.21
N TYR A 67 -12.02 -8.05 -2.49
CA TYR A 67 -12.43 -9.12 -3.40
C TYR A 67 -11.95 -10.49 -2.91
N ALA A 68 -10.68 -10.62 -2.54
CA ALA A 68 -10.12 -11.88 -2.06
C ALA A 68 -10.86 -12.40 -0.82
N LEU A 69 -11.19 -11.51 0.12
CA LEU A 69 -11.95 -11.88 1.32
C LEU A 69 -13.34 -12.43 0.97
N ALA A 70 -14.08 -11.75 0.08
CA ALA A 70 -15.40 -12.22 -0.35
C ALA A 70 -15.32 -13.53 -1.14
N ALA A 71 -14.29 -13.70 -1.98
CA ALA A 71 -14.06 -14.92 -2.74
C ALA A 71 -13.76 -16.12 -1.81
N VAL A 72 -12.86 -15.96 -0.84
CA VAL A 72 -12.56 -17.00 0.17
C VAL A 72 -13.84 -17.38 0.94
N ALA A 73 -14.61 -16.40 1.40
CA ALA A 73 -15.85 -16.65 2.12
C ALA A 73 -16.85 -17.44 1.25
N SER A 74 -16.99 -17.09 -0.02
CA SER A 74 -17.85 -17.79 -0.99
C SER A 74 -17.44 -19.25 -1.19
N THR A 75 -16.14 -19.53 -1.37
CA THR A 75 -15.59 -20.89 -1.47
C THR A 75 -15.96 -21.72 -0.25
N LEU A 76 -15.73 -21.19 0.96
CA LEU A 76 -16.04 -21.90 2.20
C LEU A 76 -17.54 -22.16 2.38
N LEU A 77 -18.40 -21.19 2.05
CA LEU A 77 -19.86 -21.33 2.15
C LEU A 77 -20.45 -22.34 1.16
N LYS A 78 -19.74 -22.63 0.07
CA LYS A 78 -20.09 -23.71 -0.87
C LYS A 78 -19.65 -25.10 -0.38
N GLY A 79 -18.98 -25.18 0.76
CA GLY A 79 -18.41 -26.42 1.29
C GLY A 79 -17.10 -26.83 0.60
N GLU A 80 -16.48 -25.93 -0.15
CA GLU A 80 -15.18 -26.16 -0.77
C GLU A 80 -14.04 -25.84 0.21
N GLU A 81 -12.91 -26.52 0.07
CA GLU A 81 -11.74 -26.34 0.93
C GLU A 81 -10.72 -25.36 0.35
N ILE A 82 -10.11 -24.55 1.23
CA ILE A 82 -8.91 -23.78 0.90
C ILE A 82 -7.69 -24.69 1.08
N LYS A 83 -6.84 -24.76 0.05
CA LYS A 83 -5.64 -25.61 0.05
C LYS A 83 -4.48 -24.98 -0.73
N PRO A 84 -3.23 -25.45 -0.54
CA PRO A 84 -2.11 -25.06 -1.37
C PRO A 84 -2.42 -25.24 -2.86
N GLY A 85 -2.02 -24.26 -3.67
CA GLY A 85 -2.40 -24.17 -5.08
C GLY A 85 -3.69 -23.40 -5.33
N LEU A 86 -4.30 -22.80 -4.32
CA LEU A 86 -5.38 -21.81 -4.49
C LEU A 86 -4.96 -20.74 -5.50
N GLU A 87 -5.83 -20.49 -6.46
CA GLU A 87 -5.68 -19.45 -7.47
C GLU A 87 -6.98 -18.66 -7.56
N MET A 88 -6.86 -17.35 -7.64
CA MET A 88 -7.99 -16.45 -7.74
C MET A 88 -7.89 -15.60 -8.99
N GLN A 89 -9.03 -15.39 -9.63
CA GLN A 89 -9.13 -14.49 -10.77
C GLN A 89 -8.61 -13.09 -10.36
N ASN A 90 -7.78 -12.49 -11.21
CA ASN A 90 -7.14 -11.17 -11.01
C ASN A 90 -6.04 -11.11 -9.91
N LEU A 91 -6.05 -12.01 -8.93
CA LEU A 91 -5.01 -12.10 -7.90
C LEU A 91 -3.90 -13.11 -8.20
N GLY A 92 -4.18 -14.11 -9.04
CA GLY A 92 -3.23 -15.18 -9.37
C GLY A 92 -3.10 -16.20 -8.25
N LYS A 93 -1.96 -16.88 -8.21
CA LYS A 93 -1.69 -17.98 -7.26
C LYS A 93 -1.37 -17.46 -5.86
N ALA A 94 -1.97 -18.07 -4.86
CA ALA A 94 -1.73 -17.76 -3.45
C ALA A 94 -0.63 -18.67 -2.86
N ASP A 95 0.13 -18.12 -1.92
CA ASP A 95 0.83 -18.91 -0.91
C ASP A 95 -0.13 -19.20 0.26
N VAL A 96 -0.38 -20.48 0.55
CA VAL A 96 -1.34 -20.91 1.56
C VAL A 96 -0.61 -21.66 2.66
N ASP A 97 -0.55 -21.04 3.82
CA ASP A 97 -0.04 -21.61 5.06
C ASP A 97 -1.22 -22.21 5.83
N MET A 98 -1.38 -23.53 5.72
CA MET A 98 -2.50 -24.26 6.33
C MET A 98 -2.44 -24.27 7.86
N ASP A 99 -1.23 -24.34 8.43
CA ASP A 99 -1.03 -24.40 9.87
C ASP A 99 -1.38 -23.08 10.53
N LYS A 100 -0.95 -21.96 9.93
CA LYS A 100 -1.26 -20.61 10.43
C LYS A 100 -2.58 -20.07 9.92
N ARG A 101 -3.23 -20.75 8.98
CA ARG A 101 -4.45 -20.31 8.29
C ARG A 101 -4.27 -18.95 7.63
N ILE A 102 -3.17 -18.77 6.89
CA ILE A 102 -2.83 -17.52 6.19
C ILE A 102 -2.80 -17.76 4.69
N ILE A 103 -3.49 -16.90 3.95
CA ILE A 103 -3.45 -16.84 2.48
C ILE A 103 -2.72 -15.55 2.10
N ARG A 104 -1.65 -15.64 1.30
CA ARG A 104 -0.87 -14.49 0.84
C ARG A 104 -0.92 -14.39 -0.68
N PHE A 105 -1.15 -13.18 -1.17
CA PHE A 105 -0.94 -12.81 -2.56
C PHE A 105 0.16 -11.77 -2.63
N HIS A 106 1.09 -11.93 -3.58
CA HIS A 106 2.23 -11.02 -3.74
C HIS A 106 1.89 -9.90 -4.73
N LYS A 107 1.15 -8.91 -4.25
CA LYS A 107 0.62 -7.78 -5.05
C LYS A 107 1.06 -6.42 -4.47
N VAL A 108 2.35 -6.29 -4.19
CA VAL A 108 2.91 -4.98 -3.78
C VAL A 108 2.75 -3.98 -4.92
N LEU A 109 2.33 -2.77 -4.58
CA LEU A 109 2.15 -1.64 -5.47
C LEU A 109 3.13 -0.54 -5.06
N LEU A 110 3.99 -0.16 -5.99
CA LEU A 110 4.82 1.04 -5.88
C LEU A 110 4.06 2.21 -6.51
N VAL A 111 3.90 3.30 -5.77
CA VAL A 111 3.20 4.51 -6.23
C VAL A 111 4.21 5.63 -6.34
N ASN A 112 4.52 6.06 -7.56
CA ASN A 112 5.53 7.07 -7.83
C ASN A 112 5.08 7.98 -8.99
N LYS A 113 5.92 8.96 -9.34
CA LYS A 113 5.58 9.96 -10.36
C LYS A 113 5.30 9.36 -11.73
N ASP A 114 5.89 8.21 -12.04
CA ASP A 114 5.81 7.61 -13.37
C ASP A 114 4.48 6.90 -13.60
N ASN A 115 3.84 6.41 -12.53
CA ASN A 115 2.58 5.68 -12.61
C ASN A 115 1.40 6.32 -11.88
N ILE A 116 1.59 7.44 -11.18
CA ILE A 116 0.51 8.05 -10.36
C ILE A 116 -0.77 8.36 -11.15
N ASP A 117 -0.65 8.66 -12.44
CA ASP A 117 -1.79 8.99 -13.31
C ASP A 117 -2.47 7.77 -13.94
N SER A 118 -1.92 6.56 -13.78
CA SER A 118 -2.53 5.31 -14.21
C SER A 118 -3.20 4.52 -13.08
N LEU A 119 -3.22 5.08 -11.87
CA LEU A 119 -3.75 4.46 -10.66
C LEU A 119 -5.10 5.08 -10.24
N TYR A 120 -5.78 4.41 -9.30
CA TYR A 120 -7.09 4.77 -8.76
C TYR A 120 -7.06 5.87 -7.67
#